data_AF-A0A1C6I858-F1
#
_entry.id   AF-A0A1C6I858-F1
#
_cell.length_a   1.000
_cell.length_b   1.000
_cell.length_c   1.000
_cell.angle_alpha   90.00
_cell.angle_beta   90.00
_cell.angle_gamma   90.00
#
_symmetry.space_group_name_H-M   'P 1'
#
loop_
_entity.id
_entity.type
_entity.pdbx_description
1 polymer ?
#
loop_
_entity_poly.entity_id
_entity_poly.type
_entity_poly.pdbx_seq_one_letter_code
_entity_poly.pdbx_strand_id
1 'polypeptide(L)'
;MVDLKIELPDGFLEEEVRCDYTVTKDIKEVWAIEIDLLMQLDEVCKKHNLKYYITDGTMLGTVRHKGFIPWDDDIDVTMFRDDYEKLLKVAETEFKYPYFLQTEYSDPGCLRGHAQLRNSATTGILKTEEGKFKFNQGLFLDVFVMDNVIDDKKLYEQQKKDAEKYRKRAVKYARWSTRYYKQNTWQSKVKGILYPVVNTFLRKTKLEEKNFRKFEEVCKRYNNMETKYVTTLEFSFDIERWGKRLKSYFDKVEYMPFEFIKLPISVDYDEMLRNDYGDYMVFKKGASAHGDMIIDTDRSYTEYINKITKDKSGNK
;
A
#
# COMPACT_ATOMS: atom_id res chain seq x y z
N MET A 1 18.75 -4.53 12.51
CA MET A 1 17.59 -5.08 11.79
C MET A 1 16.92 -6.20 12.58
N VAL A 2 15.59 -6.29 12.51
CA VAL A 2 14.77 -7.42 13.01
C VAL A 2 15.11 -8.75 12.32
N ASP A 3 14.77 -9.86 12.97
CA ASP A 3 14.92 -11.20 12.37
C ASP A 3 13.98 -11.37 11.17
N LEU A 4 14.51 -11.94 10.09
CA LEU A 4 13.79 -12.23 8.84
C LEU A 4 13.62 -13.73 8.65
N LYS A 5 12.61 -14.14 7.87
CA LYS A 5 12.39 -15.55 7.47
C LYS A 5 13.08 -15.94 6.17
N ILE A 6 13.77 -15.01 5.54
CA ILE A 6 14.58 -15.23 4.35
C ILE A 6 16.06 -15.34 4.71
N GLU A 7 16.80 -16.09 3.90
CA GLU A 7 18.25 -16.10 3.94
C GLU A 7 18.77 -15.03 2.97
N LEU A 8 19.58 -14.10 3.49
CA LEU A 8 20.20 -13.06 2.69
C LEU A 8 21.54 -13.55 2.14
N PRO A 9 21.86 -13.28 0.86
CA PRO A 9 23.20 -13.53 0.33
C PRO A 9 24.27 -12.76 1.11
N ASP A 10 25.47 -13.32 1.17
CA ASP A 10 26.64 -12.64 1.72
C ASP A 10 26.83 -11.27 1.06
N GLY A 11 27.08 -10.24 1.88
CA GLY A 11 27.27 -8.86 1.42
C GLY A 11 25.98 -8.13 1.03
N PHE A 12 24.79 -8.73 1.12
CA PHE A 12 23.54 -8.04 0.72
C PHE A 12 23.30 -6.73 1.48
N LEU A 13 23.67 -6.67 2.76
CA LEU A 13 23.50 -5.49 3.62
C LEU A 13 24.65 -4.47 3.49
N GLU A 14 25.65 -4.74 2.65
CA GLU A 14 26.75 -3.80 2.43
C GLU A 14 26.28 -2.62 1.57
N GLU A 15 26.80 -1.44 1.89
CA GLU A 15 26.57 -0.25 1.08
C GLU A 15 27.11 -0.48 -0.34
N GLU A 16 26.33 -0.07 -1.35
CA GLU A 16 26.74 -0.15 -2.74
C GLU A 16 26.42 1.13 -3.51
N VAL A 17 27.11 1.33 -4.64
CA VAL A 17 26.77 2.41 -5.58
C VAL A 17 26.09 1.78 -6.80
N ARG A 18 24.83 2.16 -7.03
CA ARG A 18 24.00 1.71 -8.17
C ARG A 18 23.49 2.93 -8.93
N CYS A 19 23.83 3.07 -10.21
CA CYS A 19 23.38 4.18 -11.07
C CYS A 19 23.71 5.58 -10.50
N ASP A 20 24.97 5.80 -10.06
CA ASP A 20 25.43 7.05 -9.43
C ASP A 20 24.57 7.47 -8.22
N TYR A 21 24.09 6.48 -7.48
CA TYR A 21 23.35 6.63 -6.23
C TYR A 21 23.92 5.68 -5.19
N THR A 22 24.25 6.20 -4.02
CA THR A 22 24.71 5.40 -2.89
C THR A 22 23.51 4.78 -2.19
N VAL A 23 23.38 3.47 -2.30
CA VAL A 23 22.42 2.66 -1.55
C VAL A 23 23.07 2.31 -0.22
N THR A 24 22.71 3.06 0.82
CA THR A 24 23.27 2.87 2.16
C THR A 24 22.83 1.54 2.76
N LYS A 25 23.55 1.10 3.79
CA LYS A 25 23.15 -0.06 4.60
C LYS A 25 21.71 0.07 5.12
N ASP A 26 21.30 1.25 5.57
CA ASP A 26 19.93 1.48 6.08
C ASP A 26 18.87 1.17 5.02
N ILE A 27 19.10 1.57 3.76
CA ILE A 27 18.20 1.24 2.64
C ILE A 27 18.26 -0.25 2.31
N LYS A 28 19.43 -0.88 2.36
CA LYS A 28 19.56 -2.34 2.18
C LYS A 28 18.76 -3.12 3.24
N GLU A 29 18.73 -2.65 4.48
CA GLU A 29 17.91 -3.26 5.54
C GLU A 29 16.41 -3.09 5.26
N VAL A 30 15.97 -1.94 4.74
CA VAL A 30 14.58 -1.75 4.28
C VAL A 30 14.27 -2.74 3.15
N TRP A 31 15.12 -2.83 2.13
CA TRP A 31 14.95 -3.78 1.02
C TRP A 31 14.89 -5.23 1.50
N ALA A 32 15.68 -5.62 2.50
CA ALA A 32 15.62 -6.94 3.09
C ALA A 32 14.26 -7.24 3.74
N ILE A 33 13.71 -6.26 4.47
CA ILE A 33 12.38 -6.37 5.11
C ILE A 33 11.26 -6.42 4.05
N GLU A 34 11.35 -5.61 2.99
CA GLU A 34 10.39 -5.63 1.88
C GLU A 34 10.40 -6.97 1.13
N ILE A 35 11.59 -7.53 0.85
CA ILE A 35 11.73 -8.86 0.26
C ILE A 35 11.13 -9.93 1.19
N ASP A 36 11.37 -9.84 2.49
CA ASP A 36 10.82 -10.78 3.48
C ASP A 36 9.28 -10.72 3.49
N LEU A 37 8.70 -9.52 3.49
CA LEU A 37 7.25 -9.30 3.39
C LEU A 37 6.68 -9.89 2.09
N LEU A 38 7.34 -9.65 0.96
CA LEU A 38 6.93 -10.18 -0.33
C LEU A 38 7.01 -11.72 -0.36
N MET A 39 8.04 -12.31 0.22
CA MET A 39 8.17 -13.77 0.30
C MET A 39 7.08 -14.38 1.18
N GLN A 40 6.70 -13.74 2.29
CA GLN A 40 5.56 -14.18 3.09
C GLN A 40 4.24 -14.07 2.31
N LEU A 41 4.04 -13.02 1.52
CA LEU A 41 2.87 -12.91 0.65
C LEU A 41 2.86 -14.02 -0.41
N ASP A 42 4.00 -14.27 -1.06
CA ASP A 42 4.15 -15.30 -2.09
C ASP A 42 3.85 -16.71 -1.56
N GLU A 43 4.35 -17.06 -0.38
CA GLU A 43 4.05 -18.33 0.29
C GLU A 43 2.54 -18.52 0.51
N VAL A 44 1.86 -17.48 1.02
CA VAL A 44 0.41 -17.51 1.24
C VAL A 44 -0.36 -17.60 -0.07
N CYS A 45 0.05 -16.84 -1.08
CA CYS A 45 -0.55 -16.87 -2.41
C CYS A 45 -0.42 -18.26 -3.05
N LYS A 46 0.77 -18.88 -3.01
CA LYS A 46 0.99 -20.25 -3.51
C LYS A 46 0.14 -21.27 -2.77
N LYS A 47 0.10 -21.20 -1.43
CA LYS A 47 -0.69 -22.11 -0.59
C LYS A 47 -2.19 -22.08 -0.91
N HIS A 48 -2.73 -20.90 -1.21
CA HIS A 48 -4.15 -20.69 -1.48
C HIS A 48 -4.50 -20.55 -2.96
N ASN A 49 -3.54 -20.82 -3.85
CA ASN A 49 -3.69 -20.68 -5.31
C ASN A 49 -4.22 -19.29 -5.72
N LEU A 50 -3.65 -18.25 -5.12
CA LEU A 50 -3.93 -16.84 -5.40
C LEU A 50 -2.85 -16.28 -6.33
N LYS A 51 -3.26 -15.38 -7.23
CA LYS A 51 -2.33 -14.72 -8.14
C LYS A 51 -2.09 -13.29 -7.72
N TYR A 52 -0.82 -12.89 -7.78
CA TYR A 52 -0.40 -11.50 -7.69
C TYR A 52 0.62 -11.21 -8.81
N TYR A 53 0.79 -9.94 -9.13
CA TYR A 53 1.72 -9.45 -10.14
C TYR A 53 2.46 -8.26 -9.55
N ILE A 54 3.76 -8.13 -9.83
CA ILE A 54 4.47 -6.88 -9.51
C ILE A 54 3.94 -5.74 -10.39
N THR A 55 3.89 -4.52 -9.86
CA THR A 55 3.44 -3.32 -10.60
C THR A 55 4.37 -2.14 -10.33
N ASP A 56 4.08 -1.01 -10.99
CA ASP A 56 4.66 0.31 -10.72
C ASP A 56 6.19 0.34 -10.56
N GLY A 57 6.72 0.75 -9.40
CA GLY A 57 8.16 0.94 -9.18
C GLY A 57 8.89 -0.40 -9.21
N THR A 58 8.31 -1.42 -8.57
CA THR A 58 8.85 -2.79 -8.53
C THR A 58 8.95 -3.43 -9.90
N MET A 59 7.94 -3.27 -10.76
CA MET A 59 7.97 -3.78 -12.14
C MET A 59 9.07 -3.11 -12.95
N LEU A 60 9.20 -1.78 -12.83
CA LEU A 60 10.27 -1.02 -13.50
C LEU A 60 11.66 -1.44 -13.00
N GLY A 61 11.85 -1.58 -11.69
CA GLY A 61 13.08 -2.07 -11.08
C GLY A 61 13.46 -3.46 -11.56
N THR A 62 12.50 -4.40 -11.56
CA THR A 62 12.69 -5.78 -12.03
C THR A 62 13.21 -5.82 -13.47
N VAL A 63 12.59 -5.07 -14.38
CA VAL A 63 12.99 -5.09 -15.80
C VAL A 63 14.34 -4.40 -16.00
N ARG A 64 14.50 -3.21 -15.40
CA ARG A 64 15.62 -2.29 -15.68
C ARG A 64 16.87 -2.55 -14.85
N HIS A 65 16.73 -2.86 -13.57
CA HIS A 65 17.83 -3.02 -12.63
C HIS A 65 18.02 -4.47 -12.17
N LYS A 66 17.09 -5.37 -12.52
CA LYS A 66 17.04 -6.75 -11.98
C LYS A 66 16.93 -6.76 -10.45
N GLY A 67 16.23 -5.76 -9.90
CA GLY A 67 16.18 -5.50 -8.47
C GLY A 67 15.51 -4.15 -8.18
N PHE A 68 15.73 -3.61 -6.98
CA PHE A 68 15.21 -2.30 -6.61
C PHE A 68 15.78 -1.18 -7.48
N ILE A 69 14.96 -0.15 -7.68
CA ILE A 69 15.46 1.16 -8.11
C ILE A 69 16.26 1.74 -6.94
N PRO A 70 17.47 2.29 -7.14
CA PRO A 70 18.37 2.65 -6.03
C PRO A 70 17.80 3.59 -4.96
N TRP A 71 16.78 4.37 -5.33
CA TRP A 71 16.12 5.37 -4.47
C TRP A 71 14.66 5.02 -4.15
N ASP A 72 14.21 3.80 -4.45
CA ASP A 72 12.92 3.25 -3.99
C ASP A 72 13.05 2.66 -2.59
N ASP A 73 11.94 2.69 -1.85
CA ASP A 73 11.84 2.23 -0.47
C ASP A 73 10.72 1.21 -0.22
N ASP A 74 10.02 0.76 -1.27
CA ASP A 74 8.82 -0.08 -1.18
C ASP A 74 8.77 -1.18 -2.28
N ILE A 75 7.84 -2.12 -2.07
CA ILE A 75 7.41 -3.08 -3.08
C ILE A 75 5.91 -2.93 -3.34
N ASP A 76 5.57 -2.80 -4.63
CA ASP A 76 4.22 -2.74 -5.15
C ASP A 76 3.81 -4.06 -5.81
N VAL A 77 2.73 -4.66 -5.31
CA VAL A 77 2.05 -5.76 -6.01
C VAL A 77 0.60 -5.42 -6.29
N THR A 78 0.03 -6.11 -7.27
CA THR A 78 -1.38 -6.00 -7.60
C THR A 78 -2.05 -7.36 -7.74
N MET A 79 -3.32 -7.43 -7.36
CA MET A 79 -4.15 -8.62 -7.46
C MET A 79 -5.48 -8.27 -8.11
N PHE A 80 -6.07 -9.22 -8.83
CA PHE A 80 -7.47 -9.10 -9.22
C PHE A 80 -8.37 -9.18 -7.98
N ARG A 81 -9.51 -8.47 -8.01
CA ARG A 81 -10.46 -8.43 -6.88
C ARG A 81 -10.75 -9.80 -6.26
N ASP A 82 -10.99 -10.82 -7.08
CA ASP A 82 -11.36 -12.15 -6.59
C ASP A 82 -10.26 -12.80 -5.75
N ASP A 83 -8.99 -12.64 -6.15
CA ASP A 83 -7.86 -13.17 -5.40
C ASP A 83 -7.53 -12.31 -4.17
N TYR A 84 -7.68 -10.99 -4.30
CA TYR A 84 -7.58 -10.06 -3.17
C TYR A 84 -8.62 -10.39 -2.08
N GLU A 85 -9.89 -10.58 -2.43
CA GLU A 85 -10.94 -10.93 -1.47
C GLU A 85 -10.74 -12.31 -0.83
N LYS A 86 -10.11 -13.27 -1.54
CA LYS A 86 -9.69 -14.55 -0.94
C LYS A 86 -8.51 -14.37 0.01
N LEU A 87 -7.52 -13.54 -0.34
CA LEU A 87 -6.40 -13.20 0.53
C LEU A 87 -6.91 -12.63 1.86
N LEU A 88 -7.86 -11.69 1.81
CA LEU A 88 -8.46 -11.10 3.01
C LEU A 88 -9.10 -12.14 3.95
N LYS A 89 -9.69 -13.21 3.40
CA LYS A 89 -10.35 -14.26 4.19
C LYS A 89 -9.36 -15.16 4.94
N VAL A 90 -8.16 -15.34 4.41
CA VAL A 90 -7.12 -16.21 4.99
C VAL A 90 -6.07 -15.42 5.77
N ALA A 91 -6.02 -14.11 5.61
CA ALA A 91 -4.98 -13.24 6.15
C ALA A 91 -4.79 -13.36 7.67
N GLU A 92 -5.87 -13.35 8.46
CA GLU A 92 -5.77 -13.45 9.93
C GLU A 92 -5.17 -14.78 10.38
N THR A 93 -5.41 -15.86 9.62
CA THR A 93 -4.86 -17.18 9.92
C THR A 93 -3.44 -17.37 9.43
N GLU A 94 -3.09 -16.79 8.29
CA GLU A 94 -1.79 -17.01 7.62
C GLU A 94 -0.71 -16.02 8.07
N PHE A 95 -1.06 -14.73 8.19
CA PHE A 95 -0.11 -13.71 8.63
C PHE A 95 -0.14 -13.59 10.16
N LYS A 96 0.87 -14.15 10.80
CA LYS A 96 1.12 -14.03 12.24
C LYS A 96 2.22 -13.03 12.50
N TYR A 97 2.22 -12.46 13.71
CA TYR A 97 3.26 -11.55 14.16
C TYR A 97 4.66 -12.07 13.79
N PRO A 98 5.53 -11.23 13.20
CA PRO A 98 5.36 -9.78 13.05
C PRO A 98 4.52 -9.33 11.83
N TYR A 99 4.15 -10.25 10.94
CA TYR A 99 3.41 -9.97 9.72
C TYR A 99 1.95 -9.64 9.99
N PHE A 100 1.46 -8.58 9.37
CA PHE A 100 0.08 -8.12 9.54
C PHE A 100 -0.47 -7.51 8.25
N LEU A 101 -1.49 -8.13 7.66
CA LEU A 101 -2.19 -7.58 6.51
C LEU A 101 -3.16 -6.47 6.98
N GLN A 102 -2.72 -5.23 6.83
CA GLN A 102 -3.48 -4.05 7.18
C GLN A 102 -4.49 -3.70 6.10
N THR A 103 -5.74 -3.55 6.51
CA THR A 103 -6.86 -3.04 5.73
C THR A 103 -7.69 -2.09 6.59
N GLU A 104 -8.67 -1.42 6.00
CA GLU A 104 -9.64 -0.63 6.77
C GLU A 104 -10.46 -1.48 7.76
N TYR A 105 -10.50 -2.80 7.57
CA TYR A 105 -11.27 -3.73 8.39
C TYR A 105 -10.43 -4.39 9.49
N SER A 106 -9.20 -4.79 9.18
CA SER A 106 -8.28 -5.38 10.16
C SER A 106 -7.65 -4.33 11.06
N ASP A 107 -7.52 -3.08 10.60
CA ASP A 107 -6.94 -1.98 11.36
C ASP A 107 -7.66 -0.65 11.09
N PRO A 108 -8.82 -0.44 11.72
CA PRO A 108 -9.65 0.73 11.46
C PRO A 108 -8.88 2.03 11.71
N GLY A 109 -8.75 2.85 10.69
CA GLY A 109 -7.91 4.04 10.79
C GLY A 109 -7.20 4.43 9.50
N CYS A 110 -6.94 3.46 8.62
CA CYS A 110 -6.10 3.69 7.45
C CYS A 110 -6.85 4.36 6.29
N LEU A 111 -8.14 4.03 6.05
CA LEU A 111 -8.97 4.42 4.90
C LEU A 111 -8.23 4.38 3.57
N ARG A 112 -7.30 3.44 3.43
CA ARG A 112 -6.57 3.18 2.20
C ARG A 112 -7.45 2.33 1.30
N GLY A 113 -7.31 2.55 -0.01
CA GLY A 113 -7.97 1.72 -1.02
C GLY A 113 -7.10 0.53 -1.47
N HIS A 114 -6.06 0.22 -0.72
CA HIS A 114 -5.22 -0.96 -0.94
C HIS A 114 -4.92 -1.55 0.43
N ALA A 115 -4.54 -2.83 0.46
CA ALA A 115 -4.00 -3.42 1.67
C ALA A 115 -2.51 -3.14 1.75
N GLN A 116 -1.98 -3.14 2.97
CA GLN A 116 -0.53 -3.05 3.21
C GLN A 116 -0.15 -4.25 4.06
N LEU A 117 0.73 -5.13 3.58
CA LEU A 117 1.28 -6.18 4.41
C LEU A 117 2.49 -5.62 5.15
N ARG A 118 2.39 -5.56 6.48
CA ARG A 118 3.34 -4.86 7.34
C ARG A 118 4.19 -5.79 8.18
N ASN A 119 5.42 -5.38 8.45
CA ASN A 119 6.22 -5.92 9.55
C ASN A 119 6.03 -5.06 10.81
N SER A 120 5.20 -5.55 11.74
CA SER A 120 4.82 -4.83 12.98
C SER A 120 5.98 -4.63 13.97
N ALA A 121 7.11 -5.33 13.78
CA ALA A 121 8.31 -5.19 14.61
C ALA A 121 9.23 -4.05 14.15
N THR A 122 8.87 -3.34 13.08
CA THR A 122 9.67 -2.25 12.50
C THR A 122 8.93 -0.91 12.59
N THR A 123 9.60 0.19 12.21
CA THR A 123 9.02 1.53 12.08
C THR A 123 9.06 1.97 10.61
N GLY A 124 7.90 2.33 10.07
CA GLY A 124 7.68 2.88 8.73
C GLY A 124 6.56 3.93 8.79
N ILE A 125 6.81 5.02 9.52
CA ILE A 125 5.83 6.08 9.80
C ILE A 125 5.99 7.19 8.76
N LEU A 126 4.99 7.40 7.90
CA LEU A 126 4.96 8.56 7.03
C LEU A 126 5.00 9.85 7.88
N LYS A 127 5.85 10.82 7.54
CA LYS A 127 5.96 12.08 8.30
C LYS A 127 4.61 12.83 8.38
N THR A 128 3.77 12.68 7.35
CA THR A 128 2.42 13.25 7.33
C THR A 128 1.45 12.59 8.32
N GLU A 129 1.81 11.43 8.88
CA GLU A 129 0.98 10.61 9.77
C GLU A 129 1.51 10.54 11.21
N GLU A 130 2.74 11.00 11.45
CA GLU A 130 3.43 10.95 12.73
C GLU A 130 2.55 11.50 13.88
N GLY A 131 2.25 10.64 14.85
CA GLY A 131 1.46 10.99 16.03
C GLY A 131 -0.03 11.30 15.76
N LYS A 132 -0.52 11.18 14.52
CA LYS A 132 -1.91 11.49 14.14
C LYS A 132 -2.83 10.28 14.20
N PHE A 133 -2.31 9.09 13.92
CA PHE A 133 -3.11 7.87 13.78
C PHE A 133 -2.76 6.82 14.84
N LYS A 134 -3.59 5.78 14.91
CA LYS A 134 -3.45 4.66 15.86
C LYS A 134 -3.20 3.32 15.19
N PHE A 135 -3.39 3.25 13.87
CA PHE A 135 -3.17 2.04 13.10
C PHE A 135 -1.68 1.67 13.08
N ASN A 136 -1.36 0.47 12.64
CA ASN A 136 -0.02 -0.07 12.51
C ASN A 136 0.81 0.72 11.48
N GLN A 137 2.01 1.17 11.88
CA GLN A 137 2.90 1.97 11.05
C GLN A 137 4.30 1.35 10.96
N GLY A 138 4.41 0.02 10.92
CA GLY A 138 5.65 -0.66 10.54
C GLY A 138 5.92 -0.60 9.03
N LEU A 139 7.13 -0.96 8.59
CA LEU A 139 7.47 -1.08 7.16
C LEU A 139 6.50 -2.03 6.44
N PHE A 140 6.29 -1.80 5.16
CA PHE A 140 5.13 -2.34 4.45
C PHE A 140 5.36 -2.50 2.96
N LEU A 141 4.83 -3.59 2.40
CA LEU A 141 4.57 -3.68 0.97
C LEU A 141 3.11 -3.35 0.65
N ASP A 142 2.89 -2.72 -0.49
CA ASP A 142 1.57 -2.34 -0.98
C ASP A 142 0.92 -3.45 -1.83
N VAL A 143 -0.33 -3.78 -1.50
CA VAL A 143 -1.15 -4.76 -2.25
C VAL A 143 -2.34 -4.05 -2.86
N PHE A 144 -2.16 -3.57 -4.09
CA PHE A 144 -3.20 -2.93 -4.89
C PHE A 144 -4.22 -3.93 -5.42
N VAL A 145 -5.43 -3.43 -5.64
CA VAL A 145 -6.54 -4.22 -6.20
C VAL A 145 -6.94 -3.71 -7.57
N MET A 146 -7.04 -4.61 -8.53
CA MET A 146 -7.57 -4.35 -9.87
C MET A 146 -9.04 -4.74 -9.96
N ASP A 147 -9.83 -3.80 -10.46
CA ASP A 147 -11.25 -4.00 -10.78
C ASP A 147 -11.48 -3.88 -12.28
N ASN A 148 -12.47 -4.62 -12.78
CA ASN A 148 -12.97 -4.50 -14.13
C ASN A 148 -13.60 -3.12 -14.33
N VAL A 149 -13.34 -2.53 -15.49
CA VAL A 149 -13.96 -1.27 -15.90
C VAL A 149 -14.48 -1.33 -17.31
N ILE A 150 -15.61 -0.67 -17.53
CA ILE A 150 -16.30 -0.67 -18.82
C ILE A 150 -15.58 0.23 -19.82
N ASP A 151 -15.64 -0.12 -21.12
CA ASP A 151 -15.01 0.70 -22.16
C ASP A 151 -15.76 2.00 -22.43
N ASP A 152 -17.09 2.00 -22.23
CA ASP A 152 -17.91 3.19 -22.38
C ASP A 152 -17.38 4.33 -21.50
N LYS A 153 -16.91 5.39 -22.16
CA LYS A 153 -16.27 6.53 -21.50
C LYS A 153 -17.19 7.22 -20.49
N LYS A 154 -18.48 7.37 -20.79
CA LYS A 154 -19.41 8.08 -19.89
C LYS A 154 -19.67 7.25 -18.63
N LEU A 155 -19.87 5.94 -18.79
CA LEU A 155 -20.08 5.03 -17.67
C LEU A 155 -18.83 4.90 -16.79
N TYR A 156 -17.63 4.85 -17.39
CA TYR A 156 -16.37 4.84 -16.65
C TYR A 156 -16.15 6.15 -15.87
N GLU A 157 -16.36 7.32 -16.49
CA GLU A 157 -16.28 8.60 -15.79
C GLU A 157 -17.30 8.71 -14.65
N GLN A 158 -18.50 8.15 -14.83
CA GLN A 158 -19.51 8.10 -13.77
C GLN A 158 -19.06 7.21 -12.61
N GLN A 159 -18.44 6.06 -12.88
CA GLN A 159 -17.88 5.17 -11.86
C GLN A 159 -16.82 5.89 -11.03
N LYS A 160 -15.87 6.59 -11.67
CA LYS A 160 -14.84 7.39 -10.98
C LYS A 160 -15.45 8.48 -10.09
N LYS A 161 -16.41 9.25 -10.61
CA LYS A 161 -17.10 10.32 -9.83
C LYS A 161 -17.82 9.77 -8.61
N ASP A 162 -18.48 8.62 -8.75
CA ASP A 162 -19.17 7.98 -7.63
C ASP A 162 -18.17 7.46 -6.59
N ALA A 163 -17.08 6.83 -7.03
CA ALA A 163 -16.03 6.32 -6.15
C ALA A 163 -15.39 7.47 -5.35
N GLU A 164 -15.00 8.54 -6.03
CA GLU A 164 -14.42 9.73 -5.42
C GLU A 164 -15.38 10.39 -4.42
N LYS A 165 -16.68 10.48 -4.76
CA LYS A 165 -17.73 11.00 -3.88
C LYS A 165 -17.81 10.20 -2.57
N TYR A 166 -17.84 8.87 -2.63
CA TYR A 166 -17.94 8.04 -1.42
C TYR A 166 -16.63 8.04 -0.62
N ARG A 167 -15.47 8.02 -1.28
CA ARG A 167 -14.16 8.18 -0.62
C ARG A 167 -14.05 9.52 0.12
N LYS A 168 -14.40 10.64 -0.54
CA LYS A 168 -14.41 11.98 0.07
C LYS A 168 -15.34 12.03 1.30
N ARG A 169 -16.50 11.36 1.24
CA ARG A 169 -17.42 11.25 2.38
C ARG A 169 -16.82 10.43 3.52
N ALA A 170 -16.22 9.27 3.24
CA ALA A 170 -15.56 8.44 4.23
C ALA A 170 -14.47 9.22 4.99
N VAL A 171 -13.55 9.86 4.25
CA VAL A 171 -12.49 10.71 4.82
C VAL A 171 -13.07 11.89 5.59
N LYS A 172 -14.13 12.54 5.08
CA LYS A 172 -14.80 13.63 5.79
C LYS A 172 -15.32 13.16 7.14
N TYR A 173 -16.01 12.03 7.23
CA TYR A 173 -16.52 11.52 8.50
C TYR A 173 -15.40 11.07 9.44
N ALA A 174 -14.36 10.42 8.92
CA ALA A 174 -13.22 9.95 9.70
C ALA A 174 -12.50 11.09 10.45
N ARG A 175 -12.36 12.27 9.82
CA ARG A 175 -11.78 13.48 10.46
C ARG A 175 -12.54 13.97 11.71
N TRP A 176 -13.77 13.51 11.92
CA TRP A 176 -14.60 13.84 13.08
C TRP A 176 -14.80 12.65 14.03
N SER A 177 -14.13 11.53 13.78
CA SER A 177 -14.25 10.29 14.57
C SER A 177 -12.94 9.97 15.29
N THR A 178 -13.03 9.70 16.59
CA THR A 178 -11.88 9.23 17.41
C THR A 178 -11.45 7.81 17.06
N ARG A 179 -12.18 7.11 16.16
CA ARG A 179 -11.76 5.81 15.60
C ARG A 179 -10.52 5.95 14.72
N TYR A 180 -10.33 7.09 14.04
CA TYR A 180 -9.29 7.26 13.03
C TYR A 180 -8.17 8.17 13.52
N TYR A 181 -8.51 9.34 14.06
CA TYR A 181 -7.53 10.33 14.48
C TYR A 181 -7.32 10.32 16.00
N LYS A 182 -6.04 10.40 16.42
CA LYS A 182 -5.68 10.85 17.77
C LYS A 182 -6.17 12.29 17.92
N GLN A 183 -6.90 12.55 19.00
CA GLN A 183 -7.52 13.85 19.23
C GLN A 183 -6.42 14.90 19.44
N ASN A 184 -6.22 15.80 18.47
CA ASN A 184 -5.25 16.88 18.64
C ASN A 184 -5.90 18.08 19.35
N THR A 185 -5.11 18.79 20.15
CA THR A 185 -5.47 19.98 20.93
C THR A 185 -6.13 21.09 20.12
N TRP A 186 -5.88 21.16 18.81
CA TRP A 186 -6.52 22.12 17.91
C TRP A 186 -7.99 21.76 17.60
N GLN A 187 -8.30 20.46 17.47
CA GLN A 187 -9.68 19.98 17.27
C GLN A 187 -10.52 20.18 18.54
N SER A 188 -9.94 20.04 19.74
CA SER A 188 -10.63 20.29 21.00
C SER A 188 -10.87 21.79 21.28
N LYS A 189 -9.96 22.68 20.84
CA LYS A 189 -10.12 24.14 21.03
C LYS A 189 -11.15 24.80 20.09
N VAL A 190 -11.25 24.38 18.83
CA VAL A 190 -12.19 24.99 17.85
C VAL A 190 -13.54 24.27 17.77
N LYS A 191 -13.60 22.97 18.12
CA LYS A 191 -14.80 22.13 17.94
C LYS A 191 -15.42 21.63 19.26
N GLY A 192 -14.98 22.17 20.41
CA GLY A 192 -15.13 21.57 21.74
C GLY A 192 -16.53 21.09 22.15
N ILE A 193 -17.61 21.78 21.74
CA ILE A 193 -18.99 21.41 22.10
C ILE A 193 -19.63 20.47 21.07
N LEU A 194 -19.41 20.73 19.78
CA LEU A 194 -20.03 19.94 18.69
C LEU A 194 -19.31 18.60 18.48
N TYR A 195 -18.00 18.55 18.74
CA TYR A 195 -17.18 17.37 18.48
C TYR A 195 -17.62 16.14 19.28
N PRO A 196 -17.88 16.19 20.61
CA PRO A 196 -18.34 15.03 21.36
C PRO A 196 -19.67 14.48 20.82
N VAL A 197 -20.59 15.36 20.43
CA VAL A 197 -21.90 14.98 19.86
C VAL A 197 -21.72 14.30 18.50
N VAL A 198 -20.98 14.94 17.59
CA VAL A 198 -20.72 14.38 16.24
C VAL A 198 -19.92 13.09 16.33
N ASN A 199 -18.88 13.02 17.17
CA ASN A 199 -18.10 11.80 17.38
C ASN A 199 -18.98 10.67 17.92
N THR A 200 -19.83 10.94 18.91
CA THR A 200 -20.75 9.92 19.45
C THR A 200 -21.72 9.43 18.38
N PHE A 201 -22.28 10.34 17.58
CA PHE A 201 -23.14 9.99 16.46
C PHE A 201 -22.41 9.14 15.42
N LEU A 202 -21.20 9.53 15.01
CA LEU A 202 -20.40 8.78 14.03
C LEU A 202 -19.98 7.41 14.55
N ARG A 203 -19.58 7.29 15.83
CA ARG A 203 -19.27 5.99 16.44
C ARG A 203 -20.47 5.04 16.46
N LYS A 204 -21.69 5.56 16.69
CA LYS A 204 -22.92 4.77 16.66
C LYS A 204 -23.34 4.38 15.24
N THR A 205 -23.23 5.31 14.29
CA THR A 205 -23.73 5.12 12.93
C THR A 205 -22.74 4.47 11.97
N LYS A 206 -21.44 4.54 12.29
CA LYS A 206 -20.30 4.08 11.48
C LYS A 206 -20.36 4.63 10.04
N LEU A 207 -20.69 5.91 9.89
CA LEU A 207 -20.87 6.51 8.55
C LEU A 207 -19.60 6.48 7.71
N GLU A 208 -18.44 6.61 8.32
CA GLU A 208 -17.15 6.48 7.66
C GLU A 208 -16.98 5.10 7.00
N GLU A 209 -17.18 4.02 7.77
CA GLU A 209 -17.11 2.64 7.28
C GLU A 209 -18.20 2.34 6.25
N LYS A 210 -19.44 2.83 6.45
CA LYS A 210 -20.53 2.67 5.47
C LYS A 210 -20.20 3.34 4.13
N ASN A 211 -19.59 4.53 4.14
CA ASN A 211 -19.20 5.22 2.92
C ASN A 211 -17.96 4.55 2.28
N PHE A 212 -17.03 4.02 3.09
CA PHE A 212 -15.91 3.24 2.58
C PHE A 212 -16.37 1.97 1.88
N ARG A 213 -17.27 1.18 2.50
CA ARG A 213 -17.92 0.03 1.85
C ARG A 213 -18.61 0.44 0.55
N LYS A 214 -19.35 1.56 0.56
CA LYS A 214 -20.02 2.02 -0.66
C LYS A 214 -19.04 2.45 -1.75
N PHE A 215 -17.88 2.95 -1.37
CA PHE A 215 -16.78 3.25 -2.27
C PHE A 215 -16.22 1.97 -2.91
N GLU A 216 -15.93 0.91 -2.13
CA GLU A 216 -15.51 -0.39 -2.67
C GLU A 216 -16.57 -1.01 -3.60
N GLU A 217 -17.85 -0.95 -3.23
CA GLU A 217 -18.96 -1.42 -4.08
C GLU A 217 -19.03 -0.69 -5.43
N VAL A 218 -18.64 0.59 -5.47
CA VAL A 218 -18.55 1.33 -6.73
C VAL A 218 -17.34 0.90 -7.55
N CYS A 219 -16.21 0.61 -6.90
CA CYS A 219 -15.02 0.09 -7.59
C CYS A 219 -15.32 -1.27 -8.23
N LYS A 220 -16.01 -2.15 -7.51
CA LYS A 220 -16.41 -3.49 -7.97
C LYS A 220 -17.56 -3.53 -8.98
N ARG A 221 -18.15 -2.39 -9.35
CA ARG A 221 -19.41 -2.28 -10.11
C ARG A 221 -19.47 -3.16 -11.36
N TYR A 222 -18.35 -3.33 -12.07
CA TYR A 222 -18.29 -4.09 -13.32
C TYR A 222 -17.54 -5.43 -13.21
N ASN A 223 -17.21 -5.89 -12.00
CA ASN A 223 -16.44 -7.14 -11.80
C ASN A 223 -17.20 -8.39 -12.23
N ASN A 224 -18.54 -8.36 -12.19
CA ASN A 224 -19.40 -9.45 -12.66
C ASN A 224 -19.69 -9.40 -14.17
N MET A 225 -19.01 -8.52 -14.91
CA MET A 225 -19.15 -8.39 -16.36
C MET A 225 -17.83 -8.70 -17.05
N GLU A 226 -17.90 -9.22 -18.26
CA GLU A 226 -16.73 -9.31 -19.13
C GLU A 226 -16.37 -7.91 -19.63
N THR A 227 -15.17 -7.45 -19.29
CA THR A 227 -14.63 -6.16 -19.71
C THR A 227 -13.26 -6.33 -20.34
N LYS A 228 -12.96 -5.45 -21.30
CA LYS A 228 -11.64 -5.39 -21.94
C LYS A 228 -10.55 -4.84 -21.01
N TYR A 229 -10.94 -3.99 -20.05
CA TYR A 229 -10.00 -3.23 -19.24
C TYR A 229 -10.16 -3.48 -17.74
N VAL A 230 -9.06 -3.26 -17.03
CA VAL A 230 -8.96 -3.20 -15.56
C VAL A 230 -8.20 -1.95 -15.12
N THR A 231 -8.35 -1.56 -13.86
CA THR A 231 -7.56 -0.47 -13.24
C THR A 231 -7.61 -0.57 -11.71
N THR A 232 -6.69 0.10 -11.04
CA THR A 232 -6.61 0.23 -9.58
C THR A 232 -7.47 1.40 -9.07
N LEU A 233 -8.79 1.32 -9.30
CA LEU A 233 -9.74 2.39 -8.96
C LEU A 233 -9.69 2.80 -7.48
N GLU A 234 -9.33 1.88 -6.60
CA GLU A 234 -9.32 2.19 -5.18
C GLU A 234 -8.16 3.13 -4.77
N PHE A 235 -7.13 3.24 -5.60
CA PHE A 235 -5.92 4.00 -5.29
C PHE A 235 -5.95 5.45 -5.78
N SER A 236 -6.18 5.69 -7.08
CA SER A 236 -6.29 7.06 -7.63
C SER A 236 -7.33 7.17 -8.74
N PHE A 237 -7.99 8.33 -8.81
CA PHE A 237 -8.96 8.69 -9.85
C PHE A 237 -8.41 9.69 -10.87
N ASP A 238 -7.26 10.31 -10.58
CA ASP A 238 -6.83 11.57 -11.21
C ASP A 238 -5.50 11.45 -11.98
N ILE A 239 -4.86 10.28 -11.96
CA ILE A 239 -3.56 10.07 -12.60
C ILE A 239 -3.80 9.31 -13.92
N GLU A 240 -3.62 9.98 -15.06
CA GLU A 240 -3.73 9.34 -16.40
C GLU A 240 -2.82 8.11 -16.52
N ARG A 241 -1.66 8.15 -15.86
CA ARG A 241 -0.70 7.03 -15.75
C ARG A 241 -1.28 5.79 -15.06
N TRP A 242 -2.29 5.90 -14.20
CA TRP A 242 -2.99 4.75 -13.61
C TRP A 242 -4.34 4.48 -14.29
N GLY A 243 -4.39 4.79 -15.58
CA GLY A 243 -5.55 4.61 -16.42
C GLY A 243 -5.96 3.14 -16.62
N LYS A 244 -6.78 2.92 -17.65
CA LYS A 244 -7.25 1.59 -18.03
C LYS A 244 -6.07 0.76 -18.58
N ARG A 245 -5.86 -0.45 -18.05
CA ARG A 245 -4.94 -1.46 -18.60
C ARG A 245 -5.73 -2.55 -19.30
N LEU A 246 -5.19 -3.14 -20.37
CA LEU A 246 -5.81 -4.30 -20.99
C LEU A 246 -5.79 -5.46 -19.98
N LYS A 247 -6.95 -6.10 -19.81
CA LYS A 247 -7.05 -7.27 -18.92
C LYS A 247 -6.15 -8.41 -19.40
N SER A 248 -5.98 -8.54 -20.72
CA SER A 248 -5.18 -9.57 -21.36
C SER A 248 -3.69 -9.49 -21.04
N TYR A 249 -3.17 -8.33 -20.60
CA TYR A 249 -1.78 -8.24 -20.15
C TYR A 249 -1.48 -9.25 -19.04
N PHE A 250 -2.47 -9.58 -18.21
CA PHE A 250 -2.30 -10.47 -17.06
C PHE A 250 -2.62 -11.94 -17.38
N ASP A 251 -2.88 -12.31 -18.64
CA ASP A 251 -3.23 -13.69 -19.01
C ASP A 251 -2.04 -14.65 -18.88
N LYS A 252 -0.82 -14.13 -19.03
CA LYS A 252 0.43 -14.89 -18.94
C LYS A 252 1.39 -14.22 -17.97
N VAL A 253 2.09 -15.07 -17.21
CA VAL A 253 3.07 -14.67 -16.21
C VAL A 253 4.42 -15.26 -16.59
N GLU A 254 5.45 -14.43 -16.47
CA GLU A 254 6.85 -14.83 -16.45
C GLU A 254 7.46 -14.57 -15.07
N TYR A 255 8.58 -15.24 -14.79
CA TYR A 255 9.34 -15.02 -13.56
C TYR A 255 10.68 -14.39 -13.90
N MET A 256 10.88 -13.14 -13.50
CA MET A 256 12.10 -12.38 -13.77
C MET A 256 12.96 -12.21 -12.50
N PRO A 257 14.29 -12.13 -12.64
CA PRO A 257 15.18 -11.86 -11.51
C PRO A 257 14.89 -10.50 -10.84
N PHE A 258 14.87 -10.52 -9.52
CA PHE A 258 14.79 -9.33 -8.67
C PHE A 258 15.67 -9.55 -7.44
N GLU A 259 16.77 -8.81 -7.35
CA GLU A 259 17.84 -9.06 -6.40
C GLU A 259 18.26 -10.55 -6.46
N PHE A 260 18.05 -11.31 -5.39
CA PHE A 260 18.36 -12.74 -5.30
C PHE A 260 17.12 -13.65 -5.39
N ILE A 261 15.95 -13.10 -5.70
CA ILE A 261 14.70 -13.84 -5.88
C ILE A 261 14.17 -13.71 -7.32
N LYS A 262 13.02 -14.33 -7.60
CA LYS A 262 12.31 -14.20 -8.87
C LYS A 262 10.86 -13.80 -8.64
N LEU A 263 10.38 -12.83 -9.41
CA LEU A 263 9.04 -12.26 -9.23
C LEU A 263 8.11 -12.51 -10.42
N PRO A 264 6.81 -12.75 -10.17
CA PRO A 264 5.82 -12.89 -11.22
C PRO A 264 5.54 -11.53 -11.86
N ILE A 265 5.76 -11.45 -13.17
CA ILE A 265 5.52 -10.28 -13.99
C ILE A 265 4.62 -10.65 -15.18
N SER A 266 3.75 -9.73 -15.59
CA SER A 266 2.98 -9.86 -16.83
C SER A 266 3.92 -9.93 -18.03
N VAL A 267 3.64 -10.79 -19.03
CA VAL A 267 4.44 -10.87 -20.27
C VAL A 267 4.41 -9.58 -21.10
N ASP A 268 3.36 -8.77 -20.95
CA ASP A 268 3.17 -7.52 -21.68
C ASP A 268 3.74 -6.32 -20.90
N TYR A 269 4.68 -6.57 -19.97
CA TYR A 269 5.30 -5.54 -19.13
C TYR A 269 5.91 -4.40 -19.94
N ASP A 270 6.43 -4.65 -21.15
CA ASP A 270 7.08 -3.61 -21.97
C ASP A 270 6.06 -2.54 -22.39
N GLU A 271 4.87 -2.97 -22.82
CA GLU A 271 3.79 -2.04 -23.20
C GLU A 271 3.28 -1.27 -21.97
N MET A 272 3.13 -1.97 -20.84
CA MET A 272 2.73 -1.35 -19.57
C MET A 272 3.75 -0.28 -19.13
N LEU A 273 5.04 -0.61 -19.12
CA LEU A 273 6.10 0.32 -18.74
C LEU A 273 6.23 1.51 -19.70
N ARG A 274 6.04 1.30 -21.01
CA ARG A 274 6.03 2.40 -21.99
C ARG A 274 4.87 3.35 -21.78
N ASN A 275 3.67 2.82 -21.50
CA ASN A 275 2.50 3.63 -21.21
C ASN A 275 2.68 4.45 -19.93
N ASP A 276 3.29 3.84 -18.90
CA ASP A 276 3.42 4.48 -17.58
C ASP A 276 4.60 5.46 -17.47
N TYR A 277 5.73 5.15 -18.12
CA TYR A 277 7.00 5.86 -17.93
C TYR A 277 7.63 6.41 -19.23
N GLY A 278 7.06 6.10 -20.39
CA GLY A 278 7.62 6.44 -21.69
C GLY A 278 8.87 5.61 -22.02
N ASP A 279 9.97 6.27 -22.36
CA ASP A 279 11.26 5.59 -22.52
C ASP A 279 11.85 5.21 -21.14
N TYR A 280 11.33 4.12 -20.59
CA TYR A 280 11.54 3.71 -19.20
C TYR A 280 12.96 3.20 -18.92
N MET A 281 13.71 2.86 -19.96
CA MET A 281 15.12 2.44 -19.86
C MET A 281 16.05 3.63 -19.59
N VAL A 282 15.61 4.86 -19.85
CA VAL A 282 16.33 6.08 -19.46
C VAL A 282 16.12 6.34 -17.96
N PHE A 283 17.22 6.46 -17.23
CA PHE A 283 17.18 6.73 -15.80
C PHE A 283 16.69 8.15 -15.52
N LYS A 284 15.55 8.25 -14.83
CA LYS A 284 14.99 9.49 -14.31
C LYS A 284 14.87 9.34 -12.81
N LYS A 285 15.58 10.18 -12.04
CA LYS A 285 15.42 10.23 -10.59
C LYS A 285 14.06 10.85 -10.28
N GLY A 286 13.16 10.03 -9.75
CA GLY A 286 11.82 10.43 -9.31
C GLY A 286 11.73 10.42 -7.79
N ALA A 287 10.66 10.99 -7.23
CA ALA A 287 10.33 10.86 -5.82
C ALA A 287 9.36 9.67 -5.61
N SER A 288 9.45 9.00 -4.46
CA SER A 288 8.46 8.02 -4.00
C SER A 288 7.11 8.70 -3.75
N ALA A 289 6.00 7.98 -3.98
CA ALA A 289 4.65 8.46 -3.70
C ALA A 289 4.37 8.63 -2.20
N HIS A 290 5.16 7.95 -1.36
CA HIS A 290 5.02 7.98 0.10
C HIS A 290 5.60 9.25 0.75
N GLY A 291 6.40 10.02 0.00
CA GLY A 291 7.11 11.17 0.52
C GLY A 291 8.14 10.75 1.58
N ASP A 292 8.37 11.60 2.58
CA ASP A 292 9.32 11.28 3.64
C ASP A 292 8.73 10.29 4.67
N MET A 293 9.48 9.23 4.97
CA MET A 293 9.17 8.26 6.02
C MET A 293 10.18 8.34 7.18
N ILE A 294 9.70 8.09 8.40
CA ILE A 294 10.51 7.80 9.58
C ILE A 294 10.68 6.29 9.62
N ILE A 295 11.94 5.84 9.54
CA ILE A 295 12.30 4.43 9.41
C ILE A 295 13.17 4.00 10.60
N ASP A 296 12.88 2.82 11.15
CA ASP A 296 13.74 2.10 12.10
C ASP A 296 13.51 0.60 11.86
N THR A 297 14.56 -0.08 11.39
CA THR A 297 14.56 -1.50 11.02
C THR A 297 14.80 -2.41 12.22
N ASP A 298 15.14 -1.84 13.39
CA ASP A 298 15.44 -2.55 14.64
C ASP A 298 14.31 -2.45 15.66
N ARG A 299 13.45 -1.43 15.56
CA ARG A 299 12.44 -1.13 16.57
C ARG A 299 11.05 -0.98 15.99
N SER A 300 10.07 -1.43 16.78
CA SER A 300 8.67 -1.31 16.38
C SER A 300 8.20 0.15 16.39
N TYR A 301 7.28 0.47 15.48
CA TYR A 301 6.63 1.78 15.43
C TYR A 301 5.98 2.16 16.77
N THR A 302 5.57 1.18 17.57
CA THR A 302 5.00 1.41 18.91
C THR A 302 6.03 1.96 19.90
N GLU A 303 7.26 1.46 19.87
CA GLU A 303 8.36 1.99 20.69
C GLU A 303 8.68 3.43 20.33
N TYR A 304 8.73 3.73 19.03
CA TYR A 304 8.94 5.09 18.53
C TYR A 304 7.85 6.05 19.05
N ILE A 305 6.57 5.69 18.87
CA ILE A 305 5.43 6.52 19.33
C ILE A 305 5.44 6.70 20.86
N ASN A 306 5.79 5.65 21.61
CA ASN A 306 5.86 5.70 23.07
C ASN A 306 6.98 6.63 23.56
N LYS A 307 8.14 6.61 22.91
CA LYS A 307 9.27 7.51 23.21
C LYS A 307 8.85 8.98 23.04
N ILE A 308 8.28 9.34 21.90
CA ILE A 308 7.80 10.71 21.63
C ILE A 308 6.72 11.15 22.64
N THR A 309 5.83 10.24 23.02
CA THR A 309 4.76 10.55 23.98
C THR A 309 5.33 10.88 25.35
N LYS A 310 6.36 10.13 25.80
CA LYS A 310 7.06 10.38 27.06
C LYS A 310 7.79 11.73 27.04
N ASP A 311 8.54 12.02 25.98
CA ASP A 311 9.30 13.28 25.85
C ASP A 311 8.37 14.51 25.88
N LYS A 312 7.17 14.41 25.31
CA LYS A 312 6.15 15.48 25.37
C LYS A 312 5.49 15.62 26.74
N SER A 313 5.46 14.57 27.55
CA SER A 313 4.89 14.59 28.90
C SER A 313 5.87 15.04 29.99
N GLY A 314 7.18 14.86 29.78
CA GLY A 314 8.23 15.31 30.70
C GLY A 314 8.59 16.80 30.59
N ASN A 315 8.13 17.48 29.54
CA ASN A 315 8.32 18.93 29.33
C ASN A 315 7.09 19.76 29.75
N LYS A 316 6.29 19.28 30.70
CA LYS A 316 5.12 19.98 31.23
C LYS A 316 5.22 20.24 32.72
#